data_AF-A0A160F3P0-F1
#
_entry.id   AF-A0A160F3P0-F1
#
_cell.length_a   1.000
_cell.length_b   1.000
_cell.length_c   1.000
_cell.angle_alpha   90.00
_cell.angle_beta   90.00
_cell.angle_gamma   90.00
#
_symmetry.space_group_name_H-M   'P 1'
#
loop_
_entity.id
_entity.type
_entity.pdbx_description
1 polymer ?
#
loop_
_entity_poly.entity_id
_entity_poly.type
_entity_poly.pdbx_seq_one_letter_code
_entity_poly.pdbx_strand_id
1 'polypeptide(L)'
;MMQTKAVRMERDFLGEKEIPADAYYGIQTMRAVENFPITGYRLHRELIQAMATVKKAAALANMETGQLDRRIGEAIVKAAKEIIGGRWHDQ
;
A
#
# COMPACT_ATOMS: atom_id res chain seq x y z
N MET A 1 -5.86 28.47 -9.49
CA MET A 1 -4.98 27.76 -10.43
C MET A 1 -4.92 26.30 -9.98
N MET A 2 -5.36 25.34 -10.80
CA MET A 2 -5.22 23.92 -10.46
C MET A 2 -3.74 23.55 -10.61
N GLN A 3 -3.08 23.15 -9.51
CA GLN A 3 -1.77 22.50 -9.62
C GLN A 3 -1.98 21.17 -10.35
N THR A 4 -1.34 21.01 -11.49
CA THR A 4 -1.21 19.70 -12.14
C THR A 4 -0.30 18.85 -11.24
N LYS A 5 -0.89 17.99 -10.40
CA LYS A 5 -0.11 17.01 -9.64
C LYS A 5 0.58 16.08 -10.65
N ALA A 6 1.88 15.85 -10.45
CA ALA A 6 2.60 14.85 -11.23
C ALA A 6 1.92 13.47 -11.08
N VAL A 7 1.84 12.72 -12.17
CA VAL A 7 1.22 11.39 -12.21
C VAL A 7 2.21 10.34 -12.70
N ARG A 8 1.98 9.10 -12.30
CA ARG A 8 2.68 7.90 -12.78
C ARG A 8 1.67 6.94 -13.38
N MET A 9 2.03 6.29 -14.48
CA MET A 9 1.20 5.27 -15.11
C MET A 9 1.40 3.92 -14.43
N GLU A 10 0.31 3.28 -14.03
CA GLU A 10 0.30 1.88 -13.59
C GLU A 10 -0.55 1.01 -14.51
N ARG A 11 -0.27 -0.29 -14.52
CA ARG A 11 -0.99 -1.28 -15.33
C ARG A 11 -1.37 -2.49 -14.49
N ASP A 12 -2.62 -2.92 -14.62
CA ASP A 12 -3.11 -4.22 -14.15
C ASP A 12 -3.76 -5.01 -15.30
N PHE A 13 -4.45 -6.10 -15.00
CA PHE A 13 -5.15 -6.91 -15.99
C PHE A 13 -6.32 -6.19 -16.67
N LEU A 14 -6.83 -5.11 -16.08
CA LEU A 14 -7.96 -4.33 -16.61
C LEU A 14 -7.49 -3.12 -17.45
N GLY A 15 -6.18 -2.90 -17.58
CA GLY A 15 -5.59 -1.84 -18.38
C GLY A 15 -4.70 -0.90 -17.56
N GLU A 16 -4.50 0.31 -18.10
CA GLU A 16 -3.60 1.32 -17.53
C GLU A 16 -4.37 2.46 -16.85
N LYS A 17 -3.75 3.11 -15.86
CA LYS A 17 -4.34 4.26 -15.17
C LYS A 17 -3.28 5.20 -14.61
N GLU A 18 -3.61 6.50 -14.60
CA GLU A 18 -2.84 7.54 -13.92
C GLU A 18 -3.06 7.48 -12.40
N ILE A 19 -1.96 7.46 -11.65
CA ILE A 19 -1.92 7.49 -10.19
C ILE A 19 -1.08 8.71 -9.77
N PRO A 20 -1.43 9.44 -8.70
CA PRO A 20 -0.58 10.52 -8.20
C PRO A 20 0.86 10.02 -7.95
N ALA A 21 1.85 10.78 -8.39
CA ALA A 21 3.25 10.38 -8.30
C ALA A 21 3.75 10.31 -6.84
N ASP A 22 3.10 11.05 -5.93
CA ASP A 22 3.36 11.08 -4.49
C ASP A 22 2.63 9.97 -3.70
N ALA A 23 1.71 9.23 -4.34
CA ALA A 23 0.95 8.18 -3.68
C ALA A 23 1.71 6.84 -3.65
N TYR A 24 1.70 6.21 -2.47
CA TYR A 24 2.26 4.86 -2.30
C TYR A 24 1.33 3.74 -2.78
N TYR A 25 0.01 3.98 -2.80
CA TYR A 25 -0.97 3.01 -3.30
C TYR A 25 -0.89 2.87 -4.82
N GLY A 26 -1.37 1.73 -5.34
CA GLY A 26 -1.38 1.43 -6.77
C GLY A 26 -2.76 1.46 -7.43
N ILE A 27 -2.80 0.97 -8.66
CA ILE A 27 -3.98 0.95 -9.53
C ILE A 27 -5.17 0.21 -8.92
N GLN A 28 -4.92 -0.89 -8.20
CA GLN A 28 -5.99 -1.66 -7.56
C GLN A 28 -6.71 -0.85 -6.48
N THR A 29 -5.98 -0.08 -5.67
CA THR A 29 -6.57 0.81 -4.67
C THR A 29 -7.34 1.94 -5.33
N MET A 30 -6.79 2.55 -6.39
CA MET A 30 -7.47 3.62 -7.12
C MET A 30 -8.80 3.13 -7.70
N ARG A 31 -8.82 1.94 -8.32
CA ARG A 31 -10.05 1.32 -8.82
C ARG A 31 -11.06 1.06 -7.70
N ALA A 32 -10.61 0.62 -6.52
CA ALA A 32 -11.50 0.41 -5.39
C ALA A 32 -12.15 1.73 -4.93
N VAL A 33 -11.39 2.83 -4.89
CA VAL A 33 -11.93 4.16 -4.54
C VAL A 33 -13.00 4.60 -5.55
N GLU A 34 -12.78 4.40 -6.85
CA GLU A 34 -13.73 4.78 -7.90
C GLU A 34 -14.98 3.89 -7.93
N ASN A 35 -14.80 2.58 -7.66
CA ASN A 35 -15.88 1.60 -7.76
C ASN A 35 -16.79 1.55 -6.53
N PHE A 36 -16.29 1.97 -5.36
CA PHE A 36 -17.02 1.84 -4.09
C PHE A 36 -17.23 3.18 -3.34
N PRO A 37 -17.81 4.23 -3.97
CA PRO A 37 -18.14 5.48 -3.30
C PRO A 37 -19.44 5.36 -2.48
N ILE A 38 -19.45 4.50 -1.46
CA ILE A 38 -20.69 4.15 -0.74
C ILE A 38 -20.96 5.10 0.43
N THR A 39 -20.05 5.17 1.41
CA THR A 39 -20.31 5.85 2.70
C THR A 39 -19.36 6.99 3.01
N GLY A 40 -18.22 7.10 2.32
CA GLY A 40 -17.18 8.09 2.59
C GLY A 40 -16.33 7.81 3.85
N TYR A 41 -16.64 6.76 4.63
CA TYR A 41 -15.84 6.38 5.79
C TYR A 41 -14.52 5.72 5.36
N ARG A 42 -13.43 6.14 6.00
CA ARG A 42 -12.13 5.48 5.87
C ARG A 42 -12.03 4.26 6.78
N LEU A 43 -11.12 3.35 6.44
CA LEU A 43 -10.78 2.22 7.32
C LEU A 43 -10.27 2.73 8.68
N HIS A 44 -10.63 1.99 9.73
CA HIS A 44 -10.14 2.26 11.07
C HIS A 44 -8.62 2.00 11.15
N ARG A 45 -7.88 2.84 11.89
CA ARG A 45 -6.41 2.79 11.96
C ARG A 45 -5.89 1.42 12.42
N GLU A 46 -6.63 0.78 13.31
CA GLU A 46 -6.36 -0.50 13.92
C GLU A 46 -6.37 -1.61 12.87
N LEU A 47 -7.26 -1.52 11.87
CA LEU A 47 -7.28 -2.46 10.76
C LEU A 47 -6.05 -2.27 9.85
N ILE A 48 -5.66 -1.02 9.59
CA ILE A 48 -4.45 -0.68 8.83
C ILE A 48 -3.20 -1.26 9.53
N GLN A 49 -3.10 -1.06 10.85
CA GLN A 49 -2.00 -1.59 11.67
C GLN A 49 -2.02 -3.11 11.74
N ALA A 50 -3.18 -3.74 11.86
CA ALA A 50 -3.32 -5.20 11.85
C ALA A 50 -2.82 -5.80 10.54
N MET A 51 -3.22 -5.22 9.39
CA MET A 51 -2.75 -5.66 8.08
C MET A 51 -1.23 -5.52 7.93
N ALA A 52 -0.66 -4.40 8.37
CA ALA A 52 0.79 -4.22 8.36
C ALA A 52 1.51 -5.23 9.28
N THR A 53 0.92 -5.57 10.42
CA THR A 53 1.45 -6.58 11.34
C THR A 53 1.51 -7.96 10.69
N VAL A 54 0.44 -8.36 9.99
CA VAL A 54 0.40 -9.62 9.23
C VAL A 54 1.48 -9.64 8.15
N LYS A 55 1.65 -8.54 7.39
CA LYS A 55 2.67 -8.45 6.34
C LYS A 55 4.09 -8.49 6.88
N LYS A 56 4.36 -7.86 8.02
CA LYS A 56 5.64 -7.97 8.72
C LYS A 56 5.92 -9.42 9.12
N ALA A 57 4.96 -10.11 9.73
CA ALA A 57 5.12 -11.50 10.16
C ALA A 57 5.37 -12.43 8.97
N ALA A 58 4.61 -12.27 7.88
CA ALA A 58 4.78 -13.05 6.66
C ALA A 58 6.16 -12.83 6.03
N ALA A 59 6.64 -11.59 5.97
CA ALA A 59 7.98 -11.30 5.43
C ALA A 59 9.09 -11.94 6.27
N LEU A 60 8.98 -11.91 7.60
CA LEU A 60 9.93 -12.56 8.50
C LEU A 60 9.96 -14.08 8.29
N ALA A 61 8.79 -14.73 8.31
CA ALA A 61 8.67 -16.17 8.11
C ALA A 61 9.18 -16.62 6.73
N ASN A 62 8.90 -15.85 5.68
CA ASN A 62 9.36 -16.18 4.32
C ASN A 62 10.87 -15.97 4.16
N MET A 63 11.48 -15.00 4.84
CA MET A 63 12.94 -14.88 4.88
C MET A 63 13.59 -16.04 5.63
N GLU A 64 13.01 -16.46 6.75
CA GLU A 64 13.54 -17.57 7.57
C GLU A 64 13.52 -18.90 6.81
N THR A 65 12.49 -19.12 5.99
CA THR A 65 12.35 -20.33 5.15
C THR A 65 13.05 -20.22 3.80
N GLY A 66 13.72 -19.10 3.51
CA GLY A 66 14.42 -18.87 2.24
C GLY A 66 13.51 -18.58 1.04
N GLN A 67 12.21 -18.42 1.25
CA GLN A 67 11.20 -18.13 0.22
C GLN A 67 11.14 -16.65 -0.19
N LEU A 68 11.85 -15.79 0.54
CA LEU A 68 11.95 -14.37 0.25
C LEU A 68 13.39 -13.91 0.39
N ASP A 69 13.91 -13.26 -0.66
CA ASP A 69 15.21 -12.59 -0.62
C ASP A 69 15.28 -11.63 0.57
N ARG A 70 16.40 -11.69 1.29
CA ARG A 70 16.54 -10.98 2.56
C ARG A 70 16.51 -9.47 2.39
N ARG A 71 17.09 -8.92 1.31
CA ARG A 71 17.05 -7.47 1.05
C ARG A 71 15.63 -7.00 0.80
N ILE A 72 14.84 -7.75 0.02
CA ILE A 72 13.42 -7.45 -0.21
C ILE A 72 12.62 -7.57 1.09
N GLY A 73 12.79 -8.67 1.83
CA GLY A 73 12.06 -8.89 3.08
C GLY A 73 12.36 -7.85 4.15
N GLU A 74 13.61 -7.42 4.30
CA GLU A 74 13.99 -6.33 5.22
C GLU A 74 13.34 -5.00 4.84
N ALA A 75 13.22 -4.69 3.55
CA ALA A 75 12.49 -3.51 3.08
C ALA A 75 11.00 -3.57 3.41
N ILE A 76 10.35 -4.73 3.22
CA ILE A 76 8.95 -4.95 3.59
C ILE A 76 8.77 -4.81 5.11
N VAL A 77 9.64 -5.41 5.91
CA VAL A 77 9.60 -5.30 7.39
C VAL A 77 9.76 -3.86 7.83
N LYS A 78 10.66 -3.09 7.20
CA LYS A 78 10.81 -1.66 7.49
C LYS A 78 9.52 -0.91 7.19
N ALA A 79 8.97 -1.02 5.98
CA ALA A 79 7.74 -0.35 5.58
C ALA A 79 6.56 -0.71 6.51
N ALA A 80 6.41 -1.98 6.85
CA ALA A 80 5.36 -2.44 7.77
C ALA A 80 5.51 -1.84 9.18
N LYS A 81 6.74 -1.73 9.70
CA LYS A 81 6.99 -1.05 10.99
C LYS A 81 6.58 0.43 10.95
N GLU A 82 6.77 1.10 9.82
CA GLU A 82 6.34 2.51 9.66
C GLU A 82 4.83 2.65 9.76
N ILE A 83 4.09 1.76 9.08
CA ILE A 83 2.62 1.75 9.08
C ILE A 83 2.07 1.39 10.46
N ILE A 84 2.66 0.38 11.14
CA ILE A 84 2.31 0.04 12.52
C ILE A 84 2.52 1.26 13.44
N GLY A 85 3.63 1.98 13.23
CA GLY A 85 3.96 3.22 13.94
C GLY A 85 3.10 4.44 13.58
N GLY A 86 2.07 4.29 12.74
CA GLY A 86 1.13 5.36 12.41
C GLY A 86 1.51 6.21 11.20
N ARG A 87 2.61 5.91 10.49
CA ARG A 87 2.93 6.58 9.23
C ARG A 87 2.07 6.06 8.09
N TRP A 88 1.81 6.91 7.09
CA TRP A 88 1.20 6.51 5.82
C TRP A 88 -0.26 6.00 5.92
N HIS A 89 -1.00 6.30 7.00
CA HIS A 89 -2.42 5.91 7.14
C HIS A 89 -3.36 6.69 6.21
N ASP A 90 -2.84 7.74 5.59
CA ASP A 90 -3.51 8.54 4.56
C ASP A 90 -3.36 7.96 3.14
N GLN A 91 -2.50 6.94 3.00
CA GLN A 91 -2.19 6.23 1.76
C GLN A 91 -3.06 4.97 1.59
#